data_AF-A0A0A8WVW7-F1
#
_entry.id   AF-A0A0A8WVW7-F1
#
_cell.length_a   1.000
_cell.length_b   1.000
_cell.length_c   1.000
_cell.angle_alpha   90.00
_cell.angle_beta   90.00
_cell.angle_gamma   90.00
#
_symmetry.space_group_name_H-M   'P 1'
#
loop_
_entity.id
_entity.type
_entity.pdbx_description
1 polymer ?
#
loop_
_entity_poly.entity_id
_entity_poly.type
_entity_poly.pdbx_seq_one_letter_code
_entity_poly.pdbx_strand_id
1 'polypeptide(L)'
;MIRIRTVASVAGLVIGLVAIVFAFIHPTDFIVLAVMLNLAFLLLGFYFFSGSELFRKELSEQAIPRSHALLVRLFFVFTVVLFNLLIRNELSRVQILSDPLRKVLSLQGKSYEWQRDQFPVENFPEGRVTGVIAQEIEKVLPELVGTRKDGYKGVAYQEIVPVLIEAVKEQQKIIDNQKKEIGEIKVMLQGMKK
;
A
#
# COMPACT_ATOMS: atom_id res chain seq x y z
N MET A 1 -38.77 -16.44 -22.45
CA MET A 1 -37.53 -17.15 -22.85
C MET A 1 -36.60 -16.15 -23.53
N ILE A 2 -35.74 -15.46 -22.75
CA ILE A 2 -34.80 -14.44 -23.24
C ILE A 2 -33.39 -14.86 -22.83
N ARG A 3 -32.49 -14.83 -23.81
CA ARG A 3 -31.24 -15.60 -23.93
C ARG A 3 -30.15 -15.25 -22.91
N ILE A 4 -29.54 -16.31 -22.38
CA ILE A 4 -28.21 -16.40 -21.76
C ILE A 4 -27.14 -16.04 -22.82
N ARG A 5 -27.00 -14.75 -23.16
CA ARG A 5 -25.95 -14.24 -24.06
C ARG A 5 -25.09 -13.13 -23.46
N THR A 6 -25.42 -12.63 -22.26
CA THR A 6 -24.73 -11.50 -21.62
C THR A 6 -23.55 -11.90 -20.74
N VAL A 7 -23.53 -13.10 -20.16
CA VAL A 7 -22.45 -13.49 -19.23
C VAL A 7 -21.17 -13.90 -19.97
N ALA A 8 -21.30 -14.61 -21.11
CA ALA A 8 -20.16 -15.00 -21.94
C ALA A 8 -19.46 -13.79 -22.60
N SER A 9 -20.22 -12.75 -22.95
CA SER A 9 -19.68 -11.51 -23.51
C SER A 9 -18.96 -10.66 -22.47
N VAL A 10 -19.42 -10.62 -21.22
CA VAL A 10 -18.71 -9.94 -20.13
C VAL A 10 -17.41 -10.67 -19.77
N ALA A 11 -17.42 -12.01 -19.70
CA ALA A 11 -16.20 -12.79 -19.45
C ALA A 11 -15.15 -12.61 -20.55
N GLY A 12 -15.56 -12.61 -21.82
CA GLY A 12 -14.66 -12.33 -22.95
C GLY A 12 -14.09 -10.91 -22.92
N LEU A 13 -14.89 -9.93 -22.48
CA LEU A 13 -14.47 -8.53 -22.36
C LEU A 13 -13.47 -8.34 -21.21
N VAL A 14 -13.65 -9.02 -20.08
CA VAL A 14 -12.69 -9.02 -18.95
C VAL A 14 -11.38 -9.71 -19.33
N ILE A 15 -11.43 -10.86 -20.01
CA ILE A 15 -10.23 -11.56 -20.49
C ILE A 15 -9.46 -10.70 -21.52
N GLY A 16 -10.17 -10.03 -22.42
CA GLY A 16 -9.58 -9.08 -23.37
C GLY A 16 -8.92 -7.89 -22.69
N LEU A 17 -9.55 -7.32 -21.65
CA LEU A 17 -9.00 -6.20 -20.89
C LEU A 17 -7.73 -6.61 -20.12
N VAL A 18 -7.71 -7.80 -19.53
CA VAL A 18 -6.52 -8.35 -18.86
C VAL A 18 -5.38 -8.59 -19.85
N ALA A 19 -5.66 -9.09 -21.06
CA ALA A 19 -4.66 -9.28 -22.11
C ALA A 19 -4.08 -7.96 -22.64
N ILE A 20 -4.91 -6.91 -22.75
CA ILE A 20 -4.45 -5.56 -23.13
C ILE A 20 -3.53 -4.98 -22.04
N VAL A 21 -3.90 -5.12 -20.77
CA VAL A 21 -3.04 -4.70 -19.64
C VAL A 21 -1.72 -5.47 -19.63
N PHE A 22 -1.72 -6.75 -20.03
CA PHE A 22 -0.53 -7.59 -20.16
C PHE A 22 0.47 -7.08 -21.22
N ALA A 23 0.00 -6.40 -22.27
CA ALA A 23 0.85 -5.87 -23.34
C ALA A 23 1.66 -4.62 -22.94
N PHE A 24 1.35 -4.00 -21.80
CA PHE A 24 1.97 -2.76 -21.33
C PHE A 24 2.82 -2.90 -20.05
N ILE A 25 2.97 -4.13 -19.51
CA ILE A 25 3.71 -4.37 -18.27
C ILE A 25 5.13 -4.91 -18.59
N HIS A 26 6.15 -4.29 -18.00
CA HIS A 26 7.55 -4.69 -18.19
C HIS A 26 7.82 -6.06 -17.51
N PRO A 27 8.53 -7.00 -18.17
CA PRO A 27 8.68 -8.39 -17.72
C PRO A 27 9.50 -8.60 -16.43
N THR A 28 10.01 -7.54 -15.81
CA THR A 28 10.84 -7.62 -14.58
C THR A 28 10.04 -7.48 -13.29
N ASP A 29 8.76 -7.10 -13.36
CA ASP A 29 7.96 -6.84 -12.16
C ASP A 29 7.29 -8.12 -11.64
N PHE A 30 8.09 -8.95 -10.97
CA PHE A 30 7.63 -10.22 -10.36
C PHE A 30 6.40 -10.05 -9.48
N ILE A 31 6.27 -8.91 -8.79
CA ILE A 31 5.12 -8.55 -7.97
C ILE A 31 3.85 -8.39 -8.80
N VAL A 32 3.95 -7.73 -9.96
CA VAL A 32 2.79 -7.52 -10.85
C VAL A 32 2.36 -8.85 -11.46
N LEU A 33 3.33 -9.69 -11.85
CA LEU A 33 3.03 -11.03 -12.36
C LEU A 33 2.36 -11.91 -11.28
N ALA A 34 2.84 -11.85 -10.03
CA ALA A 34 2.26 -12.59 -8.92
C ALA A 34 0.84 -12.13 -8.57
N VAL A 35 0.57 -10.82 -8.57
CA VAL A 35 -0.78 -10.27 -8.34
C VAL A 35 -1.73 -10.66 -9.47
N MET A 36 -1.27 -10.58 -10.73
CA MET A 36 -2.06 -10.96 -11.90
C MET A 36 -2.35 -12.46 -11.93
N LEU A 37 -1.38 -13.29 -11.55
CA LEU A 37 -1.57 -14.73 -11.46
C LEU A 37 -2.58 -15.09 -10.35
N ASN A 38 -2.51 -14.42 -9.20
CA ASN A 38 -3.50 -14.59 -8.13
C ASN A 38 -4.90 -14.15 -8.55
N LEU A 39 -5.02 -13.02 -9.25
CA LEU A 39 -6.29 -12.53 -9.79
C LEU A 39 -6.85 -13.49 -10.85
N ALA A 40 -5.98 -14.04 -11.71
CA ALA A 40 -6.35 -15.04 -12.70
C ALA A 40 -6.83 -16.34 -12.04
N PHE A 41 -6.17 -16.82 -10.99
CA PHE A 41 -6.64 -17.98 -10.22
C PHE A 41 -7.95 -17.71 -9.48
N LEU A 42 -8.16 -16.49 -8.96
CA LEU A 42 -9.42 -16.08 -8.35
C LEU A 42 -10.57 -16.07 -9.37
N LEU A 43 -10.33 -15.49 -10.54
CA LEU A 43 -11.31 -15.43 -11.64
C LEU A 43 -11.58 -16.81 -12.24
N LEU A 44 -10.55 -17.66 -12.36
CA LEU A 44 -10.69 -19.04 -12.83
C LEU A 44 -11.44 -19.89 -11.81
N GLY A 45 -11.14 -19.74 -10.52
CA GLY A 45 -11.88 -20.36 -9.43
C GLY A 45 -13.35 -19.94 -9.42
N PHE A 46 -13.61 -18.64 -9.61
CA PHE A 46 -14.98 -18.13 -9.74
C PHE A 46 -15.67 -18.63 -11.03
N TYR A 47 -14.96 -18.73 -12.15
CA TYR A 47 -15.48 -19.25 -13.41
C TYR A 47 -15.89 -20.73 -13.30
N PHE A 48 -15.01 -21.58 -12.77
CA PHE A 48 -15.30 -22.99 -12.54
C PHE A 48 -16.42 -23.20 -11.51
N PHE A 49 -16.41 -22.39 -10.44
CA PHE A 49 -17.46 -22.44 -9.42
C PHE A 49 -18.81 -21.99 -9.98
N SER A 50 -18.83 -20.89 -10.75
CA SER A 50 -20.05 -20.33 -11.36
C SER A 50 -20.64 -21.17 -12.49
N GLY A 51 -19.81 -21.99 -13.14
CA GLY A 51 -20.21 -22.90 -14.21
C GLY A 51 -20.67 -24.27 -13.74
N SER A 52 -20.49 -24.61 -12.46
CA SER A 52 -20.90 -25.89 -11.91
C SER A 52 -22.44 -26.01 -11.85
N GLU A 53 -22.98 -27.18 -12.20
CA GLU A 53 -24.42 -27.46 -12.06
C GLU A 53 -24.90 -27.29 -10.62
N LEU A 54 -24.01 -27.53 -9.65
CA LEU A 54 -24.23 -27.34 -8.22
C LEU A 54 -24.54 -25.87 -7.91
N PHE A 55 -23.69 -24.93 -8.35
CA PHE A 55 -23.90 -23.50 -8.14
C PHE A 55 -25.15 -22.96 -8.86
N ARG A 56 -25.47 -23.47 -10.06
CA ARG A 56 -26.71 -23.09 -10.76
C ARG A 56 -27.97 -23.50 -10.00
N LYS A 57 -27.97 -24.68 -9.37
CA LYS A 57 -29.07 -25.12 -8.49
C LYS A 57 -29.14 -24.28 -7.22
N GLU A 58 -28.00 -23.99 -6.60
CA GLU A 58 -27.88 -23.17 -5.37
C GLU A 58 -28.33 -21.69 -5.53
N LEU A 59 -28.33 -21.16 -6.76
CA LEU A 59 -28.82 -19.81 -7.09
C LEU A 59 -30.31 -19.78 -7.42
N SER A 60 -30.87 -20.89 -7.91
CA SER A 60 -32.29 -20.98 -8.28
C SER A 60 -33.20 -21.38 -7.12
N GLU A 61 -32.67 -22.08 -6.11
CA GLU A 61 -33.40 -22.45 -4.89
C GLU A 61 -32.70 -21.86 -3.66
N GLN A 62 -33.50 -21.32 -2.73
CA GLN A 62 -33.08 -20.46 -1.63
C GLN A 62 -31.87 -20.92 -0.79
N ALA A 63 -31.08 -19.90 -0.39
CA ALA A 63 -30.14 -19.85 0.74
C ALA A 63 -28.90 -20.76 0.66
N ILE A 64 -27.75 -20.13 0.36
CA ILE A 64 -26.40 -20.71 0.50
C ILE A 64 -26.28 -21.40 1.87
N PRO A 65 -26.05 -22.73 1.92
CA PRO A 65 -25.85 -23.43 3.18
C PRO A 65 -24.66 -22.83 3.93
N ARG A 66 -24.78 -22.60 5.25
CA ARG A 66 -23.73 -21.94 6.05
C ARG A 66 -22.34 -22.61 5.92
N SER A 67 -22.29 -23.90 5.62
CA SER A 67 -21.06 -24.67 5.36
C SER A 67 -20.31 -24.21 4.10
N HIS A 68 -21.00 -23.89 3.01
CA HIS A 68 -20.38 -23.42 1.77
C HIS A 68 -19.86 -21.98 1.90
N ALA A 69 -20.62 -21.12 2.59
CA ALA A 69 -20.14 -19.77 2.92
C ALA A 69 -18.90 -19.80 3.82
N LEU A 70 -18.82 -20.78 4.74
CA LEU A 70 -17.64 -21.01 5.57
C LEU A 70 -16.44 -21.47 4.73
N LEU A 71 -16.62 -22.40 3.80
CA LEU A 71 -15.54 -22.89 2.93
C LEU A 71 -14.96 -21.79 2.03
N VAL A 72 -15.82 -20.94 1.44
CA VAL A 72 -15.36 -19.80 0.63
C VAL A 72 -14.60 -18.77 1.48
N ARG A 73 -15.07 -18.50 2.70
CA ARG A 73 -14.37 -17.62 3.66
C ARG A 73 -13.04 -18.21 4.10
N LEU A 74 -12.99 -19.51 4.41
CA LEU A 74 -11.77 -20.21 4.80
C LEU A 74 -10.77 -20.24 3.65
N PHE A 75 -11.22 -20.45 2.41
CA PHE A 75 -10.36 -20.38 1.24
C PHE A 75 -9.77 -18.97 1.06
N PHE A 76 -10.58 -17.92 1.18
CA PHE A 76 -10.08 -16.54 1.08
C PHE A 76 -9.07 -16.21 2.19
N VAL A 77 -9.38 -16.56 3.44
CA VAL A 77 -8.47 -16.38 4.58
C VAL A 77 -7.19 -17.18 4.37
N PHE A 78 -7.29 -18.44 3.92
CA PHE A 78 -6.14 -19.29 3.64
C PHE A 78 -5.24 -18.68 2.57
N THR A 79 -5.80 -18.17 1.47
CA THR A 79 -5.02 -17.52 0.40
C THR A 79 -4.32 -16.26 0.91
N VAL A 80 -5.01 -15.42 1.69
CA VAL A 80 -4.40 -14.22 2.30
C VAL A 80 -3.30 -14.60 3.28
N VAL A 81 -3.51 -15.61 4.12
CA VAL A 81 -2.51 -16.09 5.09
C VAL A 81 -1.32 -16.71 4.38
N LEU A 82 -1.54 -17.56 3.38
CA LEU A 82 -0.47 -18.20 2.60
C LEU A 82 0.37 -17.17 1.86
N PHE A 83 -0.27 -16.15 1.26
CA PHE A 83 0.41 -15.04 0.61
C PHE A 83 1.26 -14.23 1.61
N ASN A 84 0.71 -13.89 2.79
CA ASN A 84 1.47 -13.21 3.84
C ASN A 84 2.64 -14.05 4.36
N LEU A 85 2.48 -15.37 4.49
CA LEU A 85 3.54 -16.28 4.89
C LEU A 85 4.64 -16.39 3.82
N LEU A 86 4.27 -16.38 2.53
CA LEU A 86 5.22 -16.43 1.42
C LEU A 86 6.11 -15.19 1.40
N ILE A 87 5.52 -13.98 1.48
CA ILE A 87 6.26 -12.71 1.53
C ILE A 87 7.18 -12.65 2.76
N ARG A 88 6.73 -13.14 3.92
CA ARG A 88 7.51 -13.08 5.15
C ARG A 88 8.86 -13.82 5.04
N ASN A 89 8.95 -14.84 4.18
CA ASN A 89 10.16 -15.62 4.02
C ASN A 89 11.19 -14.98 3.05
N GLU A 90 10.81 -13.91 2.33
CA GLU A 90 11.70 -13.21 1.40
C GLU A 90 12.49 -12.07 2.09
N LEU A 91 12.08 -11.67 3.30
CA LEU A 91 12.72 -10.59 4.04
C LEU A 91 13.76 -11.11 5.03
N SER A 92 14.92 -10.48 5.04
CA SER A 92 15.96 -10.73 6.06
C SER A 92 16.19 -9.48 6.91
N ARG A 93 16.47 -9.67 8.21
CA ARG A 93 16.87 -8.61 9.16
C ARG A 93 15.90 -7.41 9.26
N VAL A 94 14.60 -7.67 9.38
CA VAL A 94 13.58 -6.63 9.60
C VAL A 94 13.78 -5.98 10.98
N GLN A 95 13.93 -4.65 11.01
CA GLN A 95 14.08 -3.86 12.23
C GLN A 95 13.15 -2.65 12.19
N ILE A 96 12.73 -2.19 13.37
CA ILE A 96 12.00 -0.94 13.51
C ILE A 96 12.97 0.22 13.27
N LEU A 97 12.48 1.27 12.60
CA LEU A 97 13.27 2.47 12.33
C LEU A 97 13.67 3.15 13.65
N SER A 98 14.95 3.51 13.76
CA SER A 98 15.49 4.23 14.91
C SER A 98 15.27 5.75 14.80
N ASP A 99 14.93 6.36 15.93
CA ASP A 99 14.66 7.79 16.13
C ASP A 99 13.80 8.46 15.02
N PRO A 100 12.68 7.85 14.59
CA PRO A 100 11.93 8.32 13.44
C PRO A 100 11.37 9.73 13.65
N LEU A 101 10.87 10.07 14.85
CA LEU A 101 10.38 11.42 15.14
C LEU A 101 11.48 12.47 15.05
N ARG A 102 12.66 12.21 15.62
CA ARG A 102 13.81 13.13 15.54
C ARG A 102 14.25 13.38 14.11
N LYS A 103 14.29 12.33 13.28
CA LYS A 103 14.62 12.43 11.86
C LYS A 103 13.62 13.31 11.13
N VAL A 104 12.33 13.05 11.29
CA VAL A 104 11.25 13.85 10.66
C VAL A 104 11.29 15.32 11.11
N LEU A 105 11.51 15.57 12.40
CA LEU A 105 11.65 16.94 12.94
C LEU A 105 12.88 17.70 12.40
N SER A 106 13.87 16.97 11.89
CA SER A 106 15.07 17.56 11.26
C SER A 106 14.86 17.89 9.78
N LEU A 107 13.75 17.43 9.17
CA LEU A 107 13.43 17.69 7.76
C LEU A 107 12.65 18.99 7.61
N GLN A 108 12.75 19.59 6.43
CA GLN A 108 12.01 20.80 6.08
C GLN A 108 11.26 20.59 4.77
N GLY A 109 9.94 20.74 4.83
CA GLY A 109 9.13 20.92 3.62
C GLY A 109 9.40 22.31 3.04
N LYS A 110 9.70 22.38 1.74
CA LYS A 110 9.98 23.62 1.04
C LYS A 110 9.01 23.82 -0.12
N SER A 111 8.81 25.08 -0.46
CA SER A 111 8.10 25.47 -1.66
C SER A 111 9.06 26.21 -2.58
N TYR A 112 9.13 25.82 -3.85
CA TYR A 112 10.09 26.33 -4.81
C TYR A 112 9.52 26.31 -6.24
N GLU A 113 10.17 27.05 -7.12
CA GLU A 113 9.86 27.11 -8.55
C GLU A 113 11.09 26.67 -9.33
N TRP A 114 10.86 25.91 -10.41
CA TRP A 114 11.94 25.44 -11.26
C TRP A 114 12.44 26.55 -12.17
N GLN A 115 13.77 26.65 -12.34
CA GLN A 115 14.38 27.59 -13.28
C GLN A 115 14.32 27.05 -14.71
N ARG A 116 13.10 26.95 -15.26
CA ARG A 116 12.84 26.29 -16.55
C ARG A 116 13.64 26.89 -17.71
N ASP A 117 13.82 28.21 -17.70
CA ASP A 117 14.57 28.93 -18.74
C ASP A 117 16.05 28.53 -18.80
N GLN A 118 16.63 28.12 -17.67
CA GLN A 118 18.02 27.67 -17.59
C GLN A 118 18.19 26.18 -17.91
N PHE A 119 17.12 25.40 -17.81
CA PHE A 119 17.13 23.95 -18.01
C PHE A 119 16.00 23.50 -18.96
N PRO A 120 15.98 23.97 -20.22
CA PRO A 120 14.86 23.74 -21.13
C PRO A 120 14.71 22.27 -21.58
N VAL A 121 15.75 21.46 -21.44
CA VAL A 121 15.73 20.02 -21.77
C VAL A 121 15.01 19.21 -20.68
N GLU A 122 14.93 19.75 -19.46
CA GLU A 122 14.25 19.11 -18.35
C GLU A 122 12.78 19.52 -18.35
N ASN A 123 11.87 18.55 -18.44
CA ASN A 123 10.42 18.77 -18.42
C ASN A 123 9.90 19.07 -17.01
N PHE A 124 10.42 20.13 -16.39
CA PHE A 124 9.98 20.56 -15.06
C PHE A 124 8.56 21.14 -15.10
N PRO A 125 7.74 20.87 -14.07
CA PRO A 125 6.40 21.44 -13.96
C PRO A 125 6.44 22.96 -13.83
N GLU A 126 5.39 23.61 -14.33
CA GLU A 126 5.21 25.05 -14.21
C GLU A 126 4.69 25.45 -12.83
N GLY A 127 5.08 26.64 -12.39
CA GLY A 127 4.60 27.24 -11.15
C GLY A 127 5.26 26.65 -9.90
N ARG A 128 4.65 26.99 -8.76
CA ARG A 128 5.19 26.66 -7.44
C ARG A 128 4.89 25.22 -7.07
N VAL A 129 5.94 24.50 -6.68
CA VAL A 129 5.88 23.11 -6.23
C VAL A 129 6.29 23.04 -4.77
N THR A 130 5.69 22.12 -4.02
CA THR A 130 6.08 21.82 -2.64
C THR A 130 6.76 20.45 -2.61
N GLY A 131 7.89 20.36 -1.90
CA GLY A 131 8.67 19.15 -1.80
C GLY A 131 9.78 19.28 -0.77
N VAL A 132 10.87 18.54 -1.00
CA VAL A 132 12.07 18.55 -0.16
C VAL A 132 13.32 18.70 -1.02
N ILE A 133 14.41 19.14 -0.42
CA ILE A 133 15.71 19.28 -1.10
C ILE A 133 16.53 18.03 -0.84
N ALA A 134 16.96 17.34 -1.91
CA ALA A 134 17.64 16.05 -1.81
C ALA A 134 18.91 16.10 -0.94
N GLN A 135 19.70 17.15 -1.03
CA GLN A 135 20.93 17.33 -0.25
C GLN A 135 20.67 17.57 1.24
N GLU A 136 19.47 18.02 1.61
CA GLU A 136 19.07 18.16 3.02
C GLU A 136 18.55 16.83 3.56
N ILE A 137 17.75 16.10 2.76
CA ILE A 137 17.33 14.74 3.09
C ILE A 137 18.55 13.85 3.30
N GLU A 138 19.54 13.91 2.41
CA GLU A 138 20.72 13.05 2.45
C GLU A 138 21.50 13.13 3.77
N LYS A 139 21.49 14.30 4.44
CA LYS A 139 22.18 14.48 5.72
C LYS A 139 21.51 13.73 6.87
N VAL A 140 20.22 13.42 6.74
CA VAL A 140 19.39 12.83 7.81
C VAL A 140 18.99 11.40 7.48
N LEU A 141 18.68 11.15 6.21
CA LEU A 141 18.14 9.91 5.63
C LEU A 141 18.85 9.64 4.28
N PRO A 142 20.17 9.37 4.29
CA PRO A 142 20.95 9.15 3.06
C PRO A 142 20.42 8.01 2.20
N GLU A 143 19.84 6.99 2.83
CA GLU A 143 19.22 5.85 2.15
C GLU A 143 18.07 6.24 1.21
N LEU A 144 17.43 7.39 1.44
CA LEU A 144 16.30 7.87 0.65
C LEU A 144 16.74 8.73 -0.54
N VAL A 145 18.04 8.90 -0.77
CA VAL A 145 18.58 9.79 -1.81
C VAL A 145 19.40 9.00 -2.82
N GLY A 146 18.93 9.01 -4.06
CA GLY A 146 19.66 8.46 -5.20
C GLY A 146 20.44 9.54 -5.94
N THR A 147 21.60 9.17 -6.49
CA THR A 147 22.37 10.04 -7.40
C THR A 147 22.33 9.46 -8.82
N ARG A 148 21.89 10.27 -9.78
CA ARG A 148 21.84 9.92 -11.21
C ARG A 148 23.25 9.98 -11.83
N LYS A 149 23.42 9.38 -13.01
CA LYS A 149 24.70 9.34 -13.75
C LYS A 149 25.25 10.73 -14.11
N ASP A 150 24.36 11.70 -14.26
CA ASP A 150 24.64 13.11 -14.55
C ASP A 150 24.97 13.93 -13.27
N GLY A 151 25.00 13.29 -12.10
CA GLY A 151 25.34 13.91 -10.81
C GLY A 151 24.16 14.54 -10.06
N TYR A 152 22.96 14.57 -10.64
CA TYR A 152 21.78 15.10 -9.95
C TYR A 152 21.24 14.14 -8.90
N LYS A 153 20.80 14.69 -7.76
CA LYS A 153 20.22 13.92 -6.66
C LYS A 153 18.69 13.94 -6.70
N GLY A 154 18.07 12.80 -6.43
CA GLY A 154 16.62 12.63 -6.33
C GLY A 154 16.24 11.94 -5.02
N VAL A 155 15.00 12.16 -4.56
CA VAL A 155 14.49 11.62 -3.31
C VAL A 155 13.46 10.52 -3.58
N ALA A 156 13.60 9.39 -2.89
CA ALA A 156 12.64 8.29 -2.89
C ALA A 156 11.45 8.63 -1.97
N TYR A 157 10.51 9.44 -2.46
CA TYR A 157 9.35 9.90 -1.67
C TYR A 157 8.52 8.76 -1.05
N GLN A 158 8.44 7.61 -1.72
CA GLN A 158 7.72 6.43 -1.22
C GLN A 158 8.34 5.87 0.07
N GLU A 159 9.65 5.96 0.20
CA GLU A 159 10.40 5.43 1.33
C GLU A 159 10.43 6.39 2.53
N ILE A 160 10.02 7.65 2.36
CA ILE A 160 9.77 8.57 3.48
C ILE A 160 8.55 8.12 4.29
N VAL A 161 7.56 7.47 3.67
CA VAL A 161 6.28 7.12 4.31
C VAL A 161 6.45 6.21 5.54
N PRO A 162 7.23 5.10 5.51
CA PRO A 162 7.51 4.32 6.71
C PRO A 162 8.13 5.12 7.86
N VAL A 163 9.02 6.09 7.55
CA VAL A 163 9.63 6.96 8.57
C VAL A 163 8.57 7.84 9.23
N LEU A 164 7.65 8.42 8.44
CA LEU A 164 6.54 9.22 8.95
C LEU A 164 5.59 8.39 9.82
N ILE A 165 5.28 7.14 9.42
CA ILE A 165 4.43 6.24 10.20
C ILE A 165 5.01 6.01 11.59
N GLU A 166 6.30 5.66 11.67
CA GLU A 166 6.93 5.40 12.96
C GLU A 166 7.11 6.69 13.78
N ALA A 167 7.33 7.84 13.14
CA ALA A 167 7.39 9.14 13.81
C ALA A 167 6.05 9.51 14.47
N VAL A 168 4.92 9.27 13.78
CA VAL A 168 3.58 9.52 14.34
C VAL A 168 3.29 8.58 15.50
N LYS A 169 3.68 7.29 15.41
CA LYS A 169 3.53 6.35 16.53
C LYS A 169 4.36 6.75 17.74
N GLU A 170 5.60 7.18 17.51
CA GLU A 170 6.48 7.68 18.57
C GLU A 170 5.89 8.94 19.22
N GLN A 171 5.40 9.89 18.42
CA GLN A 171 4.71 11.08 18.91
C GLN A 171 3.47 10.73 19.73
N GLN A 172 2.66 9.77 19.27
CA GLN A 172 1.46 9.32 19.99
C GLN A 172 1.82 8.74 21.36
N LYS A 173 2.90 7.95 21.45
CA LYS A 173 3.41 7.40 22.71
C LYS A 173 3.81 8.51 23.69
N ILE A 174 4.46 9.57 23.19
CA ILE A 174 4.82 10.74 24.01
C ILE A 174 3.57 11.43 24.54
N ILE A 175 2.56 11.64 23.69
CA ILE A 175 1.28 12.27 24.07
C ILE A 175 0.56 11.46 25.15
N ASP A 176 0.52 10.14 25.01
CA ASP A 176 -0.18 9.27 25.97
C ASP A 176 0.53 9.25 27.33
N ASN A 177 1.86 9.25 27.34
CA ASN A 177 2.64 9.40 28.57
C ASN A 177 2.38 10.76 29.25
N GLN A 178 2.39 11.85 28.48
CA GLN A 178 2.10 13.19 29.01
C GLN A 178 0.68 13.27 29.59
N LYS A 179 -0.33 12.69 28.92
CA LYS A 179 -1.70 12.64 29.44
C LYS A 179 -1.79 11.87 30.75
N LYS A 180 -1.03 10.78 30.89
CA LYS A 180 -0.97 10.00 32.13
C LYS A 180 -0.39 10.83 33.28
N GLU A 181 0.75 11.48 33.07
CA GLU A 181 1.40 12.34 34.07
C GLU A 181 0.47 13.49 34.50
N ILE A 182 -0.20 14.14 33.54
CA ILE A 182 -1.20 15.19 33.82
C ILE A 182 -2.36 14.63 34.66
N GLY A 183 -2.80 13.40 34.41
CA GLY A 183 -3.82 12.73 35.19
C GLY A 183 -3.39 12.51 36.64
N GLU A 184 -2.19 11.98 36.85
CA GLU A 184 -1.61 11.75 38.18
C GLU A 184 -1.46 13.05 38.96
N ILE A 185 -0.94 14.10 38.33
CA ILE A 185 -0.80 15.43 38.93
C ILE A 185 -2.16 15.99 39.36
N LYS A 186 -3.20 15.86 38.53
CA LYS A 186 -4.55 16.33 38.86
C LYS A 186 -5.12 15.62 40.08
N VAL A 187 -4.90 14.31 40.20
CA VAL A 187 -5.33 13.53 41.37
C VAL A 187 -4.62 14.00 42.63
N MET A 188 -3.30 14.20 42.59
CA MET A 188 -2.53 14.71 43.73
C MET A 188 -3.03 16.09 44.20
N LEU A 189 -3.29 17.01 43.27
CA LEU A 189 -3.80 18.34 43.59
C LEU A 189 -5.20 18.32 44.22
N GLN A 190 -6.07 17.40 43.83
CA GLN A 190 -7.38 17.24 44.46
C GLN A 190 -7.26 16.69 45.89
N GLY A 191 -6.30 15.80 46.15
CA GLY A 191 -6.00 15.30 47.48
C GLY A 191 -5.51 16.39 48.44
N MET A 192 -4.70 17.35 47.96
CA MET A 192 -4.18 18.46 48.77
C MET A 192 -5.21 19.57 49.09
N LYS A 193 -6.35 19.59 48.40
CA LYS A 193 -7.42 20.57 48.61
C LYS A 193 -8.48 20.12 49.63
N LYS A 194 -8.36 18.90 50.16
CA LYS A 194 -9.19 18.38 51.24
C LYS A 194 -8.46 18.52 52.57
#